data_AF-A0A066WWZ1-F1
#
_entry.id   AF-A0A066WWZ1-F1
#
_cell.length_a   1.000
_cell.length_b   1.000
_cell.length_c   1.000
_cell.angle_alpha   90.00
_cell.angle_beta   90.00
_cell.angle_gamma   90.00
#
_symmetry.space_group_name_H-M   'P 1'
#
loop_
_entity.id
_entity.type
_entity.pdbx_description
1 polymer ?
#
loop_
_entity_poly.entity_id
_entity_poly.type
_entity_poly.pdbx_seq_one_letter_code
_entity_poly.pdbx_strand_id
1 'polypeptide(L)'
;MNTIIKLFSLVFITLFLACSSDDSDNQNANNQGFLKIGDKTVALSQAYLENYGKKGNSYNIDFAARSETLSGNHVDAAAVYFELFSSEEKSIAKGDYVLGDYSSATANTFTHWGQSILGLNITSTDKGLMVATGISIKPLEGIFKVTENGKTYKVSFSGKGTASNYLNGKLTSTQENVDFSMEYSGNVEQYNSTQFTGKQTNSAERPKKKFDH
;
A
#
# COMPACT_ATOMS: atom_id res chain seq x y z
N MET A 1 77.09 -6.24 -3.79
CA MET A 1 77.06 -7.68 -4.14
C MET A 1 75.60 -8.13 -4.18
N ASN A 2 75.18 -8.51 -5.39
CA ASN A 2 74.06 -9.35 -5.84
C ASN A 2 72.61 -9.07 -5.39
N THR A 3 71.90 -8.49 -6.36
CA THR A 3 70.47 -8.37 -6.68
C THR A 3 69.70 -9.69 -6.86
N ILE A 4 68.45 -9.73 -6.37
CA ILE A 4 67.28 -10.48 -6.90
C ILE A 4 66.05 -9.65 -6.45
N ILE A 5 65.37 -8.81 -7.25
CA ILE A 5 64.54 -8.97 -8.47
C ILE A 5 63.42 -10.03 -8.34
N LYS A 6 62.22 -9.55 -7.96
CA LYS A 6 60.87 -9.90 -8.47
C LYS A 6 60.00 -8.64 -8.18
N LEU A 7 59.58 -7.75 -9.09
CA LEU A 7 58.82 -7.90 -10.34
C LEU A 7 57.62 -8.83 -10.11
N PHE A 8 56.33 -8.47 -10.18
CA PHE A 8 55.47 -7.61 -11.01
C PHE A 8 54.13 -7.56 -10.22
N SER A 9 53.12 -6.69 -10.36
CA SER A 9 52.62 -5.92 -11.49
C SER A 9 51.69 -4.82 -10.97
N LEU A 10 51.80 -3.65 -11.58
CA LEU A 10 50.90 -2.52 -11.51
C LEU A 10 50.00 -2.54 -12.77
N VAL A 11 48.75 -2.10 -12.61
CA VAL A 11 47.79 -1.63 -13.65
C VAL A 11 47.15 -2.66 -14.58
N PHE A 12 45.80 -2.68 -14.58
CA PHE A 12 45.03 -2.59 -15.82
C PHE A 12 43.76 -1.75 -15.58
N ILE A 13 43.78 -0.51 -16.05
CA ILE A 13 42.61 0.31 -16.38
C ILE A 13 42.52 0.31 -17.90
N THR A 14 41.41 -0.18 -18.45
CA THR A 14 40.74 0.20 -19.73
C THR A 14 39.46 -0.65 -19.81
N LEU A 15 38.24 -0.10 -19.64
CA LEU A 15 37.41 0.55 -20.67
C LEU A 15 37.39 -0.20 -22.03
N PHE A 16 36.28 -0.87 -22.38
CA PHE A 16 35.27 -0.42 -23.36
C PHE A 16 34.29 -1.56 -23.77
N LEU A 17 33.01 -1.28 -23.51
CA LEU A 17 31.80 -1.46 -24.36
C LEU A 17 31.43 -2.78 -25.06
N ALA A 18 30.10 -2.98 -25.00
CA ALA A 18 29.20 -3.64 -25.95
C ALA A 18 29.00 -5.15 -25.83
N CYS A 19 27.93 -5.52 -25.13
CA CYS A 19 27.02 -6.53 -25.68
C CYS A 19 25.61 -5.93 -25.69
N SER A 20 25.12 -5.66 -26.90
CA SER A 20 23.71 -5.48 -27.17
C SER A 20 23.03 -6.84 -27.05
N SER A 21 22.03 -6.91 -26.20
CA SER A 21 20.85 -7.71 -26.49
C SER A 21 19.67 -6.84 -26.14
N ASP A 22 18.97 -6.38 -27.18
CA ASP A 22 17.55 -6.08 -27.09
C ASP A 22 16.88 -7.32 -26.47
N ASP A 23 16.63 -7.27 -25.17
CA ASP A 23 15.65 -8.11 -24.53
C ASP A 23 14.66 -7.19 -23.84
N SER A 24 13.52 -7.10 -24.52
CA SER A 24 12.25 -6.58 -24.08
C SER A 24 11.96 -6.80 -22.60
N ASP A 25 11.58 -5.71 -21.92
CA ASP A 25 10.68 -5.65 -20.78
C ASP A 25 10.62 -6.90 -19.89
N ASN A 26 11.56 -7.00 -18.96
CA ASN A 26 11.30 -7.74 -17.73
C ASN A 26 11.83 -6.95 -16.53
N GLN A 27 11.15 -5.83 -16.24
CA GLN A 27 11.34 -5.13 -14.97
C GLN A 27 10.77 -5.99 -13.84
N ASN A 28 11.59 -6.92 -13.37
CA ASN A 28 11.41 -7.59 -12.09
C ASN A 28 11.71 -6.56 -10.99
N ALA A 29 10.81 -5.57 -10.80
CA ALA A 29 10.81 -4.82 -9.56
C ALA A 29 10.39 -5.83 -8.48
N ASN A 30 11.32 -6.23 -7.62
CA ASN A 30 11.02 -7.12 -6.51
C ASN A 30 10.03 -6.40 -5.59
N ASN A 31 8.74 -6.66 -5.77
CA ASN A 31 7.70 -6.13 -4.88
C ASN A 31 7.96 -6.66 -3.48
N GLN A 32 8.23 -5.75 -2.56
CA GLN A 32 8.58 -6.09 -1.19
C GLN A 32 7.96 -5.09 -0.22
N GLY A 33 7.46 -5.59 0.90
CA GLY A 33 6.84 -4.76 1.90
C GLY A 33 6.33 -5.59 3.07
N PHE A 34 5.81 -4.91 4.08
CA PHE A 34 5.18 -5.54 5.22
C PHE A 34 4.12 -4.66 5.84
N LEU A 35 3.19 -5.30 6.54
CA LEU A 35 2.33 -4.68 7.53
C LEU A 35 2.73 -5.23 8.90
N LYS A 36 2.93 -4.33 9.86
CA LYS A 36 3.14 -4.66 11.26
C LYS A 36 2.04 -4.03 12.11
N ILE A 37 1.37 -4.83 12.94
CA ILE A 37 0.40 -4.38 13.94
C ILE A 37 0.79 -4.99 15.29
N GLY A 38 1.17 -4.15 16.25
CA GLY A 38 1.80 -4.63 17.49
C GLY A 38 3.02 -5.51 17.19
N ASP A 39 3.02 -6.74 17.70
CA ASP A 39 4.12 -7.71 17.51
C ASP A 39 4.01 -8.57 16.24
N LYS A 40 2.89 -8.48 15.51
CA LYS A 40 2.67 -9.29 14.31
C LYS A 40 3.13 -8.56 13.06
N THR A 41 3.90 -9.26 12.21
CA THR A 41 4.38 -8.75 10.93
C THR A 41 4.04 -9.75 9.82
N VAL A 42 3.48 -9.26 8.71
CA VAL A 42 3.16 -10.07 7.53
C VAL A 42 3.60 -9.35 6.27
N ALA A 43 4.14 -10.10 5.30
CA ALA A 43 4.64 -9.56 4.05
C ALA A 43 3.53 -9.05 3.12
N LEU A 44 3.84 -7.97 2.40
CA LEU A 44 3.05 -7.43 1.29
C LEU A 44 3.84 -7.64 -0.01
N SER A 45 3.16 -8.08 -1.06
CA SER A 45 3.80 -8.41 -2.36
C SER A 45 3.08 -7.82 -3.57
N GLN A 46 1.92 -7.19 -3.36
CA GLN A 46 1.12 -6.57 -4.40
C GLN A 46 0.61 -5.22 -3.91
N ALA A 47 0.54 -4.24 -4.79
CA ALA A 47 -0.03 -2.93 -4.50
C ALA A 47 -0.79 -2.33 -5.69
N TYR A 48 -1.75 -1.48 -5.36
CA TYR A 48 -2.71 -0.92 -6.29
C TYR A 48 -2.96 0.56 -5.98
N LEU A 49 -3.20 1.35 -7.03
CA LEU A 49 -3.81 2.67 -6.94
C LEU A 49 -5.20 2.64 -7.55
N GLU A 50 -6.16 3.26 -6.89
CA GLU A 50 -7.47 3.54 -7.47
C GLU A 50 -7.71 5.05 -7.53
N ASN A 51 -7.91 5.57 -8.74
CA ASN A 51 -8.16 6.99 -8.96
C ASN A 51 -9.67 7.29 -8.99
N TYR A 52 -10.17 7.93 -7.93
CA TYR A 52 -11.55 8.40 -7.79
C TYR A 52 -11.77 9.80 -8.36
N GLY A 53 -10.70 10.45 -8.84
CA GLY A 53 -10.75 11.72 -9.55
C GLY A 53 -10.69 12.94 -8.63
N LYS A 54 -10.96 14.09 -9.22
CA LYS A 54 -10.82 15.39 -8.56
C LYS A 54 -11.90 15.59 -7.49
N LYS A 55 -11.48 16.09 -6.32
CA LYS A 55 -12.37 16.57 -5.27
C LYS A 55 -11.83 17.85 -4.65
N GLY A 56 -12.60 18.93 -4.74
CA GLY A 56 -12.11 20.24 -4.34
C GLY A 56 -10.85 20.63 -5.13
N ASN A 57 -9.76 20.90 -4.42
CA ASN A 57 -8.46 21.29 -4.98
C ASN A 57 -7.44 20.14 -5.04
N SER A 58 -7.86 18.90 -4.78
CA SER A 58 -6.99 17.72 -4.80
C SER A 58 -7.65 16.57 -5.58
N TYR A 59 -6.97 15.42 -5.60
CA TYR A 59 -7.42 14.21 -6.27
C TYR A 59 -7.48 13.06 -5.27
N ASN A 60 -8.62 12.38 -5.21
CA ASN A 60 -8.78 11.20 -4.36
C ASN A 60 -8.15 10.00 -5.07
N ILE A 61 -7.03 9.51 -4.51
CA ILE A 61 -6.28 8.37 -5.03
C ILE A 61 -6.01 7.41 -3.88
N ASP A 62 -6.66 6.27 -3.92
CA ASP A 62 -6.55 5.26 -2.88
C ASP A 62 -5.32 4.41 -3.10
N PHE A 63 -4.59 4.13 -2.03
CA PHE A 63 -3.50 3.16 -2.00
C PHE A 63 -3.96 1.89 -1.32
N ALA A 64 -3.74 0.75 -1.97
CA ALA A 64 -3.90 -0.56 -1.34
C ALA A 64 -2.65 -1.41 -1.53
N ALA A 65 -2.30 -2.22 -0.55
CA ALA A 65 -1.29 -3.27 -0.70
C ALA A 65 -1.72 -4.53 0.06
N ARG A 66 -1.27 -5.69 -0.40
CA ARG A 66 -1.66 -6.97 0.18
C ARG A 66 -0.60 -8.06 0.02
N SER A 67 -0.74 -9.10 0.83
CA SER A 67 -0.09 -10.38 0.60
C SER A 67 -0.58 -11.01 -0.72
N GLU A 68 0.24 -11.90 -1.28
CA GLU A 68 -0.05 -12.60 -2.53
C GLU A 68 -1.38 -13.36 -2.48
N THR A 69 -1.66 -13.98 -1.34
CA THR A 69 -2.91 -14.68 -1.06
C THR A 69 -3.54 -14.10 0.20
N LEU A 70 -4.85 -13.87 0.15
CA LEU A 70 -5.65 -13.34 1.28
C LEU A 70 -6.45 -14.42 2.02
N SER A 71 -6.80 -15.51 1.32
CA SER A 71 -7.58 -16.62 1.86
C SER A 71 -6.69 -17.80 2.22
N GLY A 72 -6.87 -18.36 3.40
CA GLY A 72 -6.04 -19.46 3.89
C GLY A 72 -6.21 -19.69 5.38
N ASN A 73 -6.24 -20.97 5.77
CA ASN A 73 -6.45 -21.38 7.15
C ASN A 73 -5.15 -21.55 7.94
N HIS A 74 -3.99 -21.42 7.29
CA HIS A 74 -2.70 -21.85 7.85
C HIS A 74 -1.59 -20.80 7.76
N VAL A 75 -1.79 -19.71 7.01
CA VAL A 75 -0.78 -18.66 6.83
C VAL A 75 -1.48 -17.33 7.00
N ASP A 76 -0.95 -16.49 7.89
CA ASP A 76 -1.44 -15.12 8.06
C ASP A 76 -1.22 -14.33 6.77
N ALA A 77 -2.24 -13.59 6.36
CA ALA A 77 -2.21 -12.64 5.27
C ALA A 77 -2.36 -11.22 5.79
N ALA A 78 -2.02 -10.24 4.96
CA ALA A 78 -2.22 -8.84 5.23
C ALA A 78 -2.87 -8.11 4.05
N ALA A 79 -3.66 -7.10 4.39
CA ALA A 79 -4.19 -6.13 3.44
C ALA A 79 -4.17 -4.74 4.10
N VAL A 80 -3.77 -3.73 3.34
CA VAL A 80 -3.78 -2.32 3.76
C VAL A 80 -4.55 -1.51 2.74
N TYR A 81 -5.24 -0.48 3.22
CA TYR A 81 -5.98 0.48 2.43
C TYR A 81 -5.86 1.86 3.09
N PHE A 82 -5.51 2.86 2.28
CA PHE A 82 -5.49 4.27 2.65
C PHE A 82 -6.17 5.09 1.56
N GLU A 83 -7.15 5.90 1.94
CA GLU A 83 -7.72 6.92 1.08
C GLU A 83 -6.89 8.19 1.21
N LEU A 84 -6.31 8.66 0.10
CA LEU A 84 -5.37 9.78 0.08
C LEU A 84 -5.84 10.89 -0.85
N PHE A 85 -5.61 12.13 -0.45
CA PHE A 85 -5.79 13.31 -1.29
C PHE A 85 -4.44 13.77 -1.83
N SER A 86 -4.21 13.52 -3.12
CA SER A 86 -3.01 13.90 -3.84
C SER A 86 -3.13 15.29 -4.48
N SER A 87 -2.00 15.99 -4.62
CA SER A 87 -1.88 17.18 -5.46
C SER A 87 -1.69 16.84 -6.96
N GLU A 88 -1.42 15.58 -7.28
CA GLU A 88 -1.24 15.06 -8.64
C GLU A 88 -2.48 14.29 -9.10
N GLU A 89 -2.88 14.46 -10.37
CA GLU A 89 -4.13 13.92 -10.91
C GLU A 89 -4.17 12.40 -11.03
N LYS A 90 -3.03 11.76 -11.30
CA LYS A 90 -2.95 10.35 -11.71
C LYS A 90 -2.00 9.52 -10.84
N SER A 91 -1.44 10.13 -9.81
CA SER A 91 -0.44 9.53 -8.94
C SER A 91 -0.54 10.10 -7.54
N ILE A 92 -0.08 9.35 -6.54
CA ILE A 92 0.14 9.92 -5.22
C ILE A 92 1.43 10.74 -5.30
N ALA A 93 1.33 12.05 -5.10
CA ALA A 93 2.47 12.94 -5.08
C ALA A 93 3.48 12.53 -4.00
N LYS A 94 4.76 12.82 -4.21
CA LYS A 94 5.77 12.61 -3.17
C LYS A 94 5.50 13.55 -1.99
N GLY A 95 5.78 13.08 -0.79
CA GLY A 95 5.67 13.88 0.43
C GLY A 95 5.09 13.10 1.60
N ASP A 96 4.89 13.85 2.69
CA ASP A 96 4.30 13.35 3.91
C ASP A 96 2.80 13.69 3.91
N TYR A 97 1.98 12.67 4.16
CA TYR A 97 0.54 12.75 4.24
C TYR A 97 0.14 12.61 5.70
N VAL A 98 -0.57 13.61 6.21
CA VAL A 98 -1.09 13.63 7.59
C VAL A 98 -2.57 13.31 7.61
N LEU A 99 -3.11 12.98 8.79
CA LEU A 99 -4.55 12.76 8.91
C LEU A 99 -5.31 14.07 8.58
N GLY A 100 -6.24 13.97 7.64
CA GLY A 100 -7.11 15.07 7.23
C GLY A 100 -8.59 14.68 7.27
N ASP A 101 -9.44 15.66 7.02
CA ASP A 101 -10.88 15.44 6.87
C ASP A 101 -11.23 15.15 5.40
N TYR A 102 -12.10 14.16 5.18
CA TYR A 102 -12.60 13.84 3.85
C TYR A 102 -13.35 15.02 3.22
N SER A 103 -14.04 15.83 4.02
CA SER A 103 -14.83 16.94 3.51
C SER A 103 -13.97 18.07 2.92
N SER A 104 -12.78 18.31 3.50
CA SER A 104 -11.89 19.37 3.05
C SER A 104 -11.14 19.01 1.78
N ALA A 105 -10.92 17.71 1.52
CA ALA A 105 -10.14 17.21 0.39
C ALA A 105 -8.80 17.95 0.26
N THR A 106 -8.10 18.15 1.38
CA THR A 106 -6.82 18.87 1.41
C THR A 106 -5.73 17.98 0.85
N ALA A 107 -4.94 18.46 -0.11
CA ALA A 107 -3.82 17.70 -0.65
C ALA A 107 -2.82 17.31 0.46
N ASN A 108 -2.11 16.21 0.25
CA ASN A 108 -1.17 15.63 1.21
C ASN A 108 -1.84 15.24 2.53
N THR A 109 -3.04 14.66 2.44
CA THR A 109 -3.72 14.07 3.59
C THR A 109 -4.21 12.66 3.31
N PHE A 110 -4.30 11.84 4.35
CA PHE A 110 -5.06 10.59 4.34
C PHE A 110 -6.27 10.69 5.26
N THR A 111 -7.29 9.87 5.04
CA THR A 111 -8.52 9.90 5.86
C THR A 111 -8.56 8.80 6.91
N HIS A 112 -9.45 8.97 7.90
CA HIS A 112 -9.74 7.95 8.91
C HIS A 112 -10.49 6.71 8.35
N TRP A 113 -10.81 6.68 7.06
CA TRP A 113 -11.47 5.55 6.40
C TRP A 113 -10.50 4.47 5.93
N GLY A 114 -9.19 4.72 6.05
CA GLY A 114 -8.17 3.70 5.89
C GLY A 114 -8.42 2.49 6.80
N GLN A 115 -7.97 1.32 6.36
CA GLN A 115 -8.07 0.09 7.14
C GLN A 115 -6.88 -0.81 6.81
N SER A 116 -6.25 -1.36 7.85
CA SER A 116 -5.25 -2.41 7.71
C SER A 116 -5.71 -3.66 8.44
N ILE A 117 -5.42 -4.83 7.88
CA ILE A 117 -5.89 -6.11 8.36
C ILE A 117 -4.74 -7.11 8.31
N LEU A 118 -4.58 -7.88 9.38
CA LEU A 118 -3.61 -8.97 9.49
C LEU A 118 -4.30 -10.20 10.08
N GLY A 119 -4.24 -11.34 9.41
CA GLY A 119 -4.68 -12.61 9.98
C GLY A 119 -5.08 -13.67 8.96
N LEU A 120 -5.83 -14.66 9.43
CA LEU A 120 -6.30 -15.79 8.64
C LEU A 120 -7.64 -15.47 7.97
N ASN A 121 -7.78 -15.94 6.73
CA ASN A 121 -8.99 -15.84 5.93
C ASN A 121 -9.51 -14.40 5.80
N ILE A 122 -8.73 -13.56 5.13
CA ILE A 122 -9.18 -12.22 4.73
C ILE A 122 -10.08 -12.35 3.50
N THR A 123 -11.32 -11.90 3.63
CA THR A 123 -12.34 -11.98 2.57
C THR A 123 -12.91 -10.61 2.25
N SER A 124 -13.22 -10.36 0.98
CA SER A 124 -13.98 -9.18 0.57
C SER A 124 -15.48 -9.42 0.73
N THR A 125 -16.20 -8.43 1.25
CA THR A 125 -17.65 -8.41 1.43
C THR A 125 -18.24 -7.13 0.88
N ASP A 126 -19.57 -7.04 0.82
CA ASP A 126 -20.30 -5.79 0.50
C ASP A 126 -20.00 -4.64 1.48
N LYS A 127 -19.46 -4.96 2.66
CA LYS A 127 -19.09 -4.03 3.73
C LYS A 127 -17.58 -3.76 3.81
N GLY A 128 -16.80 -4.25 2.84
CA GLY A 128 -15.34 -4.14 2.82
C GLY A 128 -14.62 -5.42 3.20
N LEU A 129 -13.34 -5.30 3.56
CA LEU A 129 -12.52 -6.44 3.95
C LEU A 129 -12.84 -6.90 5.38
N MET A 130 -12.90 -8.22 5.57
CA MET A 130 -13.10 -8.87 6.86
C MET A 130 -12.04 -9.93 7.10
N VAL A 131 -11.73 -10.20 8.38
CA VAL A 131 -10.81 -11.26 8.80
C VAL A 131 -11.52 -12.22 9.75
N ALA A 132 -11.31 -13.52 9.57
CA ALA A 132 -11.90 -14.52 10.46
C ALA A 132 -11.16 -14.55 11.81
N THR A 133 -9.84 -14.66 11.77
CA THR A 133 -9.01 -14.69 12.99
C THR A 133 -7.82 -13.77 12.77
N GLY A 134 -7.75 -12.68 13.52
CA GLY A 134 -6.76 -11.65 13.26
C GLY A 134 -7.09 -10.29 13.86
N ILE A 135 -6.50 -9.26 13.28
CA ILE A 135 -6.60 -7.88 13.73
C ILE A 135 -7.03 -7.02 12.54
N SER A 136 -8.01 -6.16 12.75
CA SER A 136 -8.29 -5.03 11.85
C SER A 136 -8.02 -3.73 12.60
N ILE A 137 -7.26 -2.83 12.00
CA ILE A 137 -6.90 -1.54 12.59
C ILE A 137 -7.29 -0.40 11.68
N LYS A 138 -7.87 0.66 12.26
CA LYS A 138 -8.16 1.93 11.58
C LYS A 138 -7.23 3.02 12.11
N PRO A 139 -6.65 3.87 11.24
CA PRO A 139 -5.75 4.92 11.67
C PRO A 139 -6.48 5.97 12.53
N LEU A 140 -5.82 6.41 13.60
CA LEU A 140 -6.20 7.57 14.41
C LEU A 140 -5.19 8.71 14.27
N GLU A 141 -3.92 8.38 14.05
CA GLU A 141 -2.84 9.32 13.82
C GLU A 141 -1.70 8.63 13.08
N GLY A 142 -0.81 9.40 12.47
CA GLY A 142 0.37 8.88 11.80
C GLY A 142 0.79 9.72 10.60
N ILE A 143 1.80 9.23 9.91
CA ILE A 143 2.32 9.81 8.68
C ILE A 143 2.38 8.71 7.63
N PHE A 144 1.67 8.91 6.52
CA PHE A 144 1.86 8.14 5.30
C PHE A 144 2.88 8.89 4.42
N LYS A 145 4.03 8.29 4.13
CA LYS A 145 5.14 8.93 3.43
C LYS A 145 5.33 8.29 2.06
N VAL A 146 5.41 9.13 1.03
CA VAL A 146 5.73 8.72 -0.35
C VAL A 146 7.10 9.28 -0.73
N THR A 147 8.10 8.42 -0.86
CA THR A 147 9.47 8.83 -1.25
C THR A 147 9.74 8.61 -2.73
N GLU A 148 9.10 7.60 -3.33
CA GLU A 148 9.14 7.33 -4.77
C GLU A 148 7.71 7.12 -5.29
N ASN A 149 7.41 7.66 -6.47
CA ASN A 149 6.16 7.52 -7.20
C ASN A 149 6.44 7.32 -8.69
N GLY A 150 5.43 6.89 -9.46
CA GLY A 150 5.54 6.61 -10.89
C GLY A 150 5.25 5.15 -11.22
N LYS A 151 6.18 4.46 -11.90
CA LYS A 151 6.05 3.01 -12.18
C LYS A 151 6.29 2.16 -10.94
N THR A 152 7.24 2.58 -10.11
CA THR A 152 7.58 1.96 -8.84
C THR A 152 7.31 2.97 -7.74
N TYR A 153 6.70 2.51 -6.65
CA TYR A 153 6.48 3.31 -5.46
C TYR A 153 7.37 2.85 -4.33
N LYS A 154 7.77 3.81 -3.48
CA LYS A 154 8.26 3.56 -2.13
C LYS A 154 7.40 4.36 -1.17
N VAL A 155 6.60 3.64 -0.42
CA VAL A 155 5.68 4.22 0.57
C VAL A 155 5.91 3.59 1.94
N SER A 156 5.60 4.36 2.98
CA SER A 156 5.58 3.85 4.34
C SER A 156 4.47 4.52 5.13
N PHE A 157 4.00 3.85 6.17
CA PHE A 157 3.13 4.42 7.18
C PHE A 157 3.69 4.10 8.56
N SER A 158 3.62 5.06 9.48
CA SER A 158 3.85 4.84 10.91
C SER A 158 2.86 5.67 11.70
N GLY A 159 2.17 5.04 12.64
CA GLY A 159 1.15 5.69 13.43
C GLY A 159 0.44 4.77 14.41
N LYS A 160 -0.70 5.23 14.89
CA LYS A 160 -1.54 4.50 15.85
C LYS A 160 -2.97 4.41 15.36
N GLY A 161 -3.67 3.39 15.84
CA GLY A 161 -5.04 3.15 15.46
C GLY A 161 -5.86 2.43 16.51
N THR A 162 -7.14 2.30 16.21
CA THR A 162 -8.08 1.46 16.95
C THR A 162 -8.04 0.05 16.38
N ALA A 163 -7.47 -0.90 17.13
CA ALA A 163 -7.38 -2.30 16.75
C ALA A 163 -8.61 -3.08 17.23
N SER A 164 -9.21 -3.84 16.34
CA SER A 164 -10.30 -4.79 16.59
C SER A 164 -9.78 -6.20 16.38
N ASN A 165 -9.83 -7.03 17.43
CA ASN A 165 -9.37 -8.41 17.38
C ASN A 165 -10.53 -9.35 17.07
N TYR A 166 -10.29 -10.32 16.20
CA TYR A 166 -11.29 -11.27 15.75
C TYR A 166 -10.84 -12.71 16.00
N LEU A 167 -11.80 -13.56 16.37
CA LEU A 167 -11.65 -15.01 16.42
C LEU A 167 -12.89 -15.64 15.79
N ASN A 168 -12.69 -16.47 14.75
CA ASN A 168 -13.78 -17.13 14.02
C ASN A 168 -14.88 -16.16 13.55
N GLY A 169 -14.47 -14.99 13.05
CA GLY A 169 -15.32 -13.93 12.53
C GLY A 169 -16.02 -13.07 13.60
N LYS A 170 -15.76 -13.35 14.89
CA LYS A 170 -16.38 -12.60 16.01
C LYS A 170 -15.38 -11.64 16.62
N LEU A 171 -15.80 -10.39 16.81
CA LEU A 171 -15.04 -9.40 17.57
C LEU A 171 -14.87 -9.89 19.02
N THR A 172 -13.63 -10.00 19.47
CA THR A 172 -13.29 -10.44 20.83
C THR A 172 -12.86 -9.28 21.72
N SER A 173 -12.19 -8.28 21.16
CA SER A 173 -11.78 -7.08 21.89
C SER A 173 -11.49 -5.91 20.94
N THR A 174 -11.51 -4.71 21.50
CA THR A 174 -11.04 -3.47 20.86
C THR A 174 -9.99 -2.83 21.74
N GLN A 175 -8.92 -2.32 21.13
CA GLN A 175 -7.84 -1.62 21.81
C GLN A 175 -7.51 -0.32 21.08
N GLU A 176 -7.49 0.78 21.81
CA GLU A 176 -7.09 2.08 21.29
C GLU A 176 -5.56 2.24 21.32
N ASN A 177 -5.05 3.17 20.51
CA ASN A 177 -3.64 3.56 20.49
C ASN A 177 -2.66 2.41 20.22
N VAL A 178 -3.06 1.44 19.40
CA VAL A 178 -2.16 0.35 18.98
C VAL A 178 -1.24 0.85 17.87
N ASP A 179 0.06 0.67 18.06
CA ASP A 179 1.07 1.01 17.06
C ASP A 179 0.94 0.08 15.85
N PHE A 180 1.00 0.68 14.66
CA PHE A 180 1.11 -0.06 13.41
C PHE A 180 1.94 0.69 12.38
N SER A 181 2.58 -0.08 11.51
CA SER A 181 3.41 0.45 10.44
C SER A 181 3.28 -0.39 9.19
N MET A 182 3.50 0.25 8.05
CA MET A 182 3.55 -0.41 6.75
C MET A 182 4.74 0.11 5.97
N GLU A 183 5.37 -0.76 5.18
CA GLU A 183 6.31 -0.37 4.14
C GLU A 183 5.96 -1.12 2.86
N TYR A 184 6.10 -0.45 1.72
CA TYR A 184 6.02 -1.08 0.42
C TYR A 184 6.97 -0.41 -0.56
N SER A 185 7.73 -1.23 -1.27
CA SER A 185 8.63 -0.86 -2.36
C SER A 185 8.39 -1.80 -3.52
N GLY A 186 7.87 -1.30 -4.64
CA GLY A 186 7.56 -2.17 -5.77
C GLY A 186 6.72 -1.52 -6.84
N ASN A 187 6.37 -2.30 -7.85
CA ASN A 187 5.40 -1.91 -8.86
C ASN A 187 4.04 -1.70 -8.22
N VAL A 188 3.28 -0.74 -8.74
CA VAL A 188 1.91 -0.49 -8.31
C VAL A 188 1.02 -0.47 -9.54
N GLU A 189 0.02 -1.35 -9.56
CA GLU A 189 -0.97 -1.40 -10.63
C GLU A 189 -1.94 -0.23 -10.47
N GLN A 190 -2.32 0.41 -11.58
CA GLN A 190 -3.21 1.58 -11.54
C GLN A 190 -4.57 1.25 -12.15
N TYR A 191 -5.63 1.53 -11.40
CA TYR A 191 -7.01 1.43 -11.86
C TYR A 191 -7.64 2.82 -11.91
N ASN A 192 -8.25 3.15 -13.03
CA ASN A 192 -9.11 4.32 -13.14
C ASN A 192 -10.54 3.89 -12.83
N SER A 193 -11.21 4.57 -11.90
CA SER A 193 -12.61 4.25 -11.52
C SER A 193 -13.60 4.38 -12.69
N THR A 194 -13.21 4.98 -13.81
CA THR A 194 -13.98 4.99 -15.07
C THR A 194 -13.99 3.65 -15.83
N GLN A 195 -13.16 2.67 -15.44
CA GLN A 195 -13.09 1.34 -16.10
C GLN A 195 -13.84 0.23 -15.36
N PHE A 196 -14.44 0.50 -14.20
CA PHE A 196 -15.47 -0.38 -13.65
C PHE A 196 -16.82 -0.09 -14.33
N THR A 197 -16.96 -0.49 -15.59
CA THR A 197 -18.28 -0.94 -16.06
C THR A 197 -18.56 -2.29 -15.39
N GLY A 198 -18.85 -2.25 -14.09
CA GLY A 198 -19.61 -3.33 -13.49
C GLY A 198 -20.84 -3.49 -14.37
N LYS A 199 -20.99 -4.66 -15.02
CA LYS A 199 -22.29 -5.05 -15.53
C LYS A 199 -23.27 -4.73 -14.40
N GLN A 200 -24.20 -3.81 -14.63
CA GLN A 200 -25.39 -3.65 -13.80
C GLN A 200 -26.18 -4.95 -13.93
N THR A 201 -25.74 -6.01 -13.25
CA THR A 201 -26.61 -7.11 -12.88
C THR A 201 -27.27 -6.68 -11.60
N ASN A 202 -28.43 -6.03 -11.76
CA ASN A 202 -29.53 -5.88 -10.81
C ASN A 202 -29.16 -6.23 -9.36
N SER A 203 -28.51 -5.30 -8.66
CA SER A 203 -28.56 -5.26 -7.20
C SER A 203 -29.38 -4.04 -6.84
N ALA A 204 -30.53 -4.28 -6.21
CA ALA A 204 -31.48 -3.25 -5.80
C ALA A 204 -30.78 -2.05 -5.16
N GLU A 205 -31.27 -0.87 -5.53
CA GLU A 205 -30.84 0.45 -5.11
C GLU A 205 -30.37 0.50 -3.66
N ARG A 206 -29.11 0.90 -3.46
CA ARG A 206 -28.66 1.47 -2.20
C ARG A 206 -29.32 2.85 -2.12
N PRO A 207 -30.27 3.11 -1.20
CA PRO A 207 -30.93 4.41 -1.15
C PRO A 207 -29.89 5.48 -0.81
N LYS A 208 -29.81 6.50 -1.69
CA LYS A 208 -29.05 7.73 -1.45
C LYS A 208 -29.49 8.32 -0.12
N LYS A 209 -28.54 8.49 0.80
CA LYS A 209 -28.74 9.29 2.02
C LYS A 209 -29.01 10.72 1.58
N LYS A 210 -30.28 11.16 1.66
CA LYS A 210 -30.64 12.57 1.48
C LYS A 210 -30.02 13.36 2.63
N PHE A 211 -29.23 14.36 2.29
CA PHE A 211 -28.96 15.48 3.18
C PHE A 211 -30.09 16.47 2.96
N ASP A 212 -30.95 16.64 3.95
CA ASP A 212 -31.92 17.74 3.97
C ASP A 212 -31.24 18.95 4.64
N HIS A 213 -31.46 20.11 4.03
CA HIS A 213 -31.03 21.44 4.47
C HIS A 213 -31.73 21.88 5.76
#